data_AF-A0A378AQN5-F1
#
_entry.id   AF-A0A378AQN5-F1
#
_cell.length_a   1.000
_cell.length_b   1.000
_cell.length_c   1.000
_cell.angle_alpha   90.00
_cell.angle_beta   90.00
_cell.angle_gamma   90.00
#
_symmetry.space_group_name_H-M   'P 1'
#
loop_
_entity.id
_entity.type
_entity.pdbx_description
1 polymer ?
#
loop_
_entity_poly.entity_id
_entity_poly.type
_entity_poly.pdbx_seq_one_letter_code
_entity_poly.pdbx_strand_id
1 'polypeptide(L)'
;METLSALLAAIPQPDVAGMARAQQHIDGLLKPPGSLGRLETLAVQLAGLPGLQGQLALAEKAIVVMCADHGVWHEGVTPSPQGVTAIHAGNMVRGNTGVCVLAAQAGARVQVVDVGIDADPLPGLINLKVARGSGNIARTAAMSRQQAETVLLASMQLTRQLAADGVKAFGVGELGMANTTPAAATISVLTGQRA
;
A
#
# COMPACT_ATOMS: atom_id res chain seq x y z
N MET A 1 17.99 14.10 9.10
CA MET A 1 16.70 13.45 8.81
C MET A 1 16.34 13.71 7.36
N GLU A 2 16.01 12.68 6.59
CA GLU A 2 15.43 12.88 5.25
C GLU A 2 14.08 13.58 5.40
N THR A 3 13.81 14.59 4.56
CA THR A 3 12.52 15.29 4.52
C THR A 3 11.60 14.65 3.48
N LEU A 4 10.29 14.84 3.62
CA LEU A 4 9.31 14.32 2.66
C LEU A 4 9.58 14.87 1.26
N SER A 5 9.88 16.16 1.15
CA SER A 5 10.22 16.79 -0.13
C SER A 5 11.46 16.19 -0.79
N ALA A 6 12.51 15.87 -0.02
CA ALA A 6 13.71 15.25 -0.56
C ALA A 6 13.42 13.84 -1.09
N LEU A 7 12.60 13.05 -0.38
CA LEU A 7 12.20 11.71 -0.82
C LEU A 7 11.35 11.74 -2.08
N LEU A 8 10.40 12.68 -2.17
CA LEU A 8 9.57 12.84 -3.36
C LEU A 8 10.40 13.26 -4.59
N ALA A 9 11.36 14.17 -4.40
CA ALA A 9 12.26 14.61 -5.47
C ALA A 9 13.21 13.51 -5.94
N ALA A 10 13.49 12.51 -5.09
CA ALA A 10 14.38 11.38 -5.40
C ALA A 10 13.67 10.22 -6.13
N ILE A 11 12.36 10.28 -6.38
CA ILE A 11 11.65 9.25 -7.14
C ILE A 11 12.18 9.26 -8.59
N PRO A 12 12.82 8.16 -9.06
CA PRO A 12 13.45 8.16 -10.37
C PRO A 12 12.41 8.05 -11.49
N GLN A 13 12.75 8.61 -12.65
CA GLN A 13 11.99 8.37 -13.88
C GLN A 13 12.23 6.93 -14.39
N PRO A 14 11.28 6.35 -15.15
CA PRO A 14 11.48 5.05 -15.78
C PRO A 14 12.69 5.02 -16.74
N ASP A 15 13.38 3.89 -16.83
CA ASP A 15 14.44 3.64 -17.83
C ASP A 15 13.82 3.42 -19.23
N VAL A 16 13.65 4.51 -19.97
CA VAL A 16 13.11 4.51 -21.34
C VAL A 16 13.92 3.61 -22.28
N ALA A 17 15.24 3.56 -22.13
CA ALA A 17 16.08 2.72 -22.98
C ALA A 17 15.89 1.23 -22.64
N GLY A 18 15.72 0.90 -21.35
CA GLY A 18 15.35 -0.43 -20.88
C GLY A 18 13.99 -0.89 -21.42
N MET A 19 13.00 0.00 -21.39
CA MET A 19 11.68 -0.26 -21.97
C MET A 19 11.76 -0.55 -23.48
N ALA A 20 12.52 0.23 -24.24
CA ALA A 20 12.70 0.03 -25.67
C ALA A 20 13.38 -1.31 -26.01
N ARG A 21 14.43 -1.68 -25.25
CA ARG A 21 15.09 -2.99 -25.39
C ARG A 21 14.12 -4.14 -25.07
N ALA A 22 13.29 -3.99 -24.04
CA ALA A 22 12.28 -4.99 -23.68
C ALA A 22 11.22 -5.16 -24.78
N GLN A 23 10.73 -4.06 -25.35
CA GLN A 23 9.77 -4.10 -26.47
C GLN A 23 10.36 -4.84 -27.67
N GLN A 24 11.57 -4.47 -28.10
CA GLN A 24 12.24 -5.14 -29.22
C GLN A 24 12.44 -6.65 -28.96
N HIS A 25 12.80 -7.03 -27.73
CA HIS A 25 12.92 -8.43 -27.35
C HIS A 25 11.58 -9.17 -27.45
N ILE A 26 10.51 -8.59 -26.90
CA ILE A 26 9.16 -9.18 -26.87
C ILE A 26 8.57 -9.34 -28.29
N ASP A 27 8.82 -8.38 -29.18
CA ASP A 27 8.39 -8.45 -30.59
C ASP A 27 9.11 -9.54 -31.38
N GLY A 28 10.33 -9.90 -30.98
CA GLY A 28 11.11 -10.98 -31.58
C GLY A 28 10.81 -12.38 -31.04
N LEU A 29 9.91 -12.53 -30.05
CA LEU A 29 9.52 -13.83 -29.52
C LEU A 29 8.69 -14.61 -30.55
N LEU A 30 8.68 -15.95 -30.42
CA LEU A 30 7.94 -16.84 -31.32
C LEU A 30 6.43 -16.81 -31.04
N LYS A 31 5.81 -15.69 -31.40
CA LYS A 31 4.39 -15.38 -31.31
C LYS A 31 4.06 -14.30 -32.35
N PRO A 32 2.82 -14.18 -32.84
CA PRO A 32 2.43 -12.99 -33.60
C PRO A 32 2.67 -11.72 -32.74
N PRO A 33 3.24 -10.64 -33.31
CA PRO A 33 3.47 -9.40 -32.58
C PRO A 33 2.19 -8.91 -31.87
N GLY A 34 2.29 -8.55 -30.59
CA GLY A 34 1.17 -8.08 -29.78
C GLY A 34 0.16 -9.14 -29.32
N SER A 35 0.30 -10.42 -29.68
CA SER A 35 -0.69 -11.47 -29.37
C SER A 35 -0.87 -11.77 -27.87
N LEU A 36 0.09 -11.42 -27.00
CA LEU A 36 -0.07 -11.53 -25.54
C LEU A 36 -0.63 -10.25 -24.90
N GLY A 37 -0.93 -9.22 -25.70
CA GLY A 37 -1.64 -8.00 -25.31
C GLY A 37 -1.04 -7.32 -24.07
N ARG A 38 -1.85 -7.21 -23.01
CA ARG A 38 -1.47 -6.49 -21.79
C ARG A 38 -0.27 -7.09 -21.05
N LEU A 39 0.01 -8.38 -21.25
CA LEU A 39 1.18 -9.01 -20.64
C LEU A 39 2.49 -8.45 -21.22
N GLU A 40 2.49 -8.13 -22.52
CA GLU A 40 3.64 -7.49 -23.19
C GLU A 40 3.86 -6.09 -22.62
N THR A 41 2.79 -5.29 -22.52
CA THR A 41 2.88 -3.94 -21.95
C THR A 41 3.32 -3.93 -20.48
N LEU A 42 2.92 -4.94 -19.71
CA LEU A 42 3.35 -5.09 -18.32
C LEU A 42 4.84 -5.43 -18.23
N ALA A 43 5.34 -6.34 -19.07
CA ALA A 43 6.75 -6.70 -19.10
C ALA A 43 7.64 -5.50 -19.47
N VAL A 44 7.21 -4.69 -20.45
CA VAL A 44 7.90 -3.44 -20.82
C VAL A 44 7.88 -2.44 -19.66
N GLN A 45 6.74 -2.26 -18.99
CA GLN A 45 6.65 -1.37 -17.82
C GLN A 45 7.61 -1.81 -16.71
N LEU A 46 7.64 -3.10 -16.38
CA LEU A 46 8.53 -3.65 -15.36
C LEU A 46 10.01 -3.46 -15.74
N ALA A 47 10.37 -3.65 -17.01
CA ALA A 47 11.74 -3.42 -17.49
C ALA A 47 12.18 -1.95 -17.35
N GLY A 48 11.24 -1.01 -17.31
CA GLY A 48 11.49 0.40 -17.06
C GLY A 48 11.68 0.77 -15.59
N LEU A 49 11.43 -0.13 -14.62
CA LEU A 49 11.58 0.19 -13.20
C LEU A 49 13.05 0.09 -12.78
N PRO A 50 13.74 1.19 -12.42
CA PRO A 50 15.18 1.16 -12.12
C PRO A 50 15.54 0.24 -10.96
N GLY A 51 14.65 0.09 -9.97
CA GLY A 51 14.82 -0.81 -8.83
C GLY A 51 14.84 -2.30 -9.18
N LEU A 52 14.42 -2.68 -10.40
CA LEU A 52 14.47 -4.04 -10.91
C LEU A 52 15.72 -4.31 -11.77
N GLN A 53 16.45 -3.27 -12.20
CA GLN A 53 17.68 -3.41 -13.00
C GLN A 53 17.51 -4.31 -14.24
N GLY A 54 16.32 -4.28 -14.87
CA GLY A 54 15.97 -5.13 -16.01
C GLY A 54 15.71 -6.60 -15.67
N GLN A 55 15.76 -6.99 -14.40
CA GLN A 55 15.43 -8.34 -13.95
C GLN A 55 13.93 -8.48 -13.70
N LEU A 56 13.27 -9.38 -14.44
CA LEU A 56 11.82 -9.62 -14.31
C LEU A 56 11.48 -10.76 -13.32
N ALA A 57 12.47 -11.27 -12.57
CA ALA A 57 12.27 -12.28 -11.54
C ALA A 57 11.81 -11.63 -10.22
N LEU A 58 10.49 -11.67 -9.97
CA LEU A 58 9.86 -11.09 -8.78
C LEU A 58 9.68 -12.14 -7.67
N ALA A 59 10.81 -12.69 -7.19
CA ALA A 59 10.82 -13.76 -6.20
C ALA A 59 10.16 -13.31 -4.89
N GLU A 60 10.69 -12.26 -4.27
CA GLU A 60 10.21 -11.74 -2.99
C GLU A 60 9.10 -10.69 -3.19
N LYS A 61 7.95 -10.95 -2.57
CA LYS A 61 6.74 -10.13 -2.67
C LYS A 61 6.20 -9.83 -1.29
N ALA A 62 5.73 -8.60 -1.07
CA ALA A 62 5.11 -8.22 0.21
C ALA A 62 3.81 -7.44 -0.01
N ILE A 63 2.78 -7.75 0.76
CA ILE A 63 1.58 -6.93 0.88
C ILE A 63 1.67 -6.20 2.21
N VAL A 64 1.68 -4.86 2.18
CA VAL A 64 1.69 -4.02 3.38
C VAL A 64 0.25 -3.60 3.68
N VAL A 65 -0.27 -4.03 4.83
CA VAL A 65 -1.65 -3.73 5.27
C VAL A 65 -1.59 -2.70 6.38
N MET A 66 -2.14 -1.51 6.11
CA MET A 66 -2.18 -0.40 7.06
C MET A 66 -3.49 -0.44 7.86
N CYS A 67 -3.39 -0.50 9.18
CA CYS A 67 -4.54 -0.64 10.08
C CYS A 67 -4.77 0.61 10.93
N ALA A 68 -5.99 1.15 10.91
CA ALA A 68 -6.39 2.29 11.72
C ALA A 68 -7.91 2.31 12.00
N ASP A 69 -8.30 2.96 13.09
CA ASP A 69 -9.71 3.30 13.34
C ASP A 69 -10.01 4.74 12.94
N HIS A 70 -11.28 5.04 12.67
CA HIS A 70 -11.70 6.32 12.11
C HIS A 70 -12.78 6.97 12.96
N GLY A 71 -12.57 8.21 13.40
CA GLY A 71 -13.55 8.92 14.24
C GLY A 71 -14.91 9.13 13.58
N VAL A 72 -15.00 9.08 12.24
CA VAL A 72 -16.27 9.14 11.51
C VAL A 72 -17.16 7.92 11.73
N TRP A 73 -16.62 6.84 12.32
CA TRP A 73 -17.41 5.71 12.81
C TRP A 73 -18.56 6.18 13.73
N HIS A 74 -18.36 7.23 14.53
CA HIS A 74 -19.39 7.80 15.40
C HIS A 74 -20.59 8.42 14.66
N GLU A 75 -20.49 8.63 13.34
CA GLU A 75 -21.61 9.11 12.52
C GLU A 75 -22.48 7.96 11.97
N GLY A 76 -22.23 6.70 12.39
CA GLY A 76 -23.10 5.56 12.06
C GLY A 76 -23.00 5.08 10.61
N VAL A 77 -21.90 5.40 9.93
CA VAL A 77 -21.66 5.08 8.50
C VAL A 77 -21.33 3.61 8.21
N THR A 78 -21.18 2.78 9.24
CA THR A 78 -20.98 1.33 9.14
C THR A 78 -21.76 0.59 10.23
N PRO A 79 -22.34 -0.58 9.93
CA PRO A 79 -22.98 -1.41 10.95
C PRO A 79 -21.97 -2.21 11.80
N SER A 80 -20.70 -2.28 11.40
CA SER A 80 -19.69 -3.08 12.10
C SER A 80 -19.19 -2.38 13.37
N PRO A 81 -19.08 -3.09 14.51
CA PRO A 81 -18.50 -2.51 15.73
C PRO A 81 -17.06 -2.05 15.52
N GLN A 82 -16.65 -0.92 16.13
CA GLN A 82 -15.31 -0.35 15.97
C GLN A 82 -14.18 -1.35 16.32
N GLY A 83 -14.35 -2.12 17.41
CA GLY A 83 -13.35 -3.09 17.87
C GLY A 83 -13.01 -4.22 16.88
N VAL A 84 -13.80 -4.38 15.80
CA VAL A 84 -13.53 -5.32 14.70
C VAL A 84 -12.18 -5.04 14.05
N THR A 85 -11.73 -3.77 13.97
CA THR A 85 -10.41 -3.42 13.42
C THR A 85 -9.28 -4.15 14.16
N ALA A 86 -9.22 -4.02 15.49
CA ALA A 86 -8.19 -4.67 16.32
C ALA A 86 -8.25 -6.21 16.23
N ILE A 87 -9.46 -6.78 16.25
CA ILE A 87 -9.67 -8.23 16.15
C ILE A 87 -9.15 -8.75 14.80
N HIS A 88 -9.51 -8.10 13.69
CA HIS A 88 -9.07 -8.53 12.36
C HIS A 88 -7.57 -8.35 12.16
N ALA A 89 -6.97 -7.29 12.71
CA ALA A 89 -5.52 -7.09 12.64
C ALA A 89 -4.78 -8.24 13.37
N GLY A 90 -5.27 -8.65 14.55
CA GLY A 90 -4.77 -9.83 15.25
C GLY A 90 -4.96 -11.13 14.46
N ASN A 91 -6.08 -11.28 13.73
CA ASN A 91 -6.29 -12.42 12.84
C ASN A 91 -5.34 -12.43 11.64
N MET A 92 -4.91 -11.26 11.14
CA MET A 92 -3.91 -11.17 10.06
C MET A 92 -2.54 -11.67 10.54
N VAL A 93 -2.13 -11.33 11.76
CA VAL A 93 -0.89 -11.87 12.37
C VAL A 93 -0.92 -13.39 12.44
N ARG A 94 -2.09 -13.96 12.74
CA ARG A 94 -2.29 -15.41 12.79
C ARG A 94 -2.40 -16.07 11.40
N GLY A 95 -2.40 -15.30 10.31
CA GLY A 95 -2.54 -15.82 8.96
C GLY A 95 -3.97 -16.22 8.56
N ASN A 96 -4.98 -15.83 9.33
CA ASN A 96 -6.35 -16.37 9.22
C ASN A 96 -7.32 -15.50 8.40
N THR A 97 -6.82 -14.53 7.65
CA THR A 97 -7.67 -13.64 6.84
C THR A 97 -7.56 -13.94 5.35
N GLY A 98 -8.51 -13.43 4.56
CA GLY A 98 -8.51 -13.64 3.11
C GLY A 98 -7.21 -13.17 2.44
N VAL A 99 -6.67 -12.02 2.82
CA VAL A 99 -5.38 -11.54 2.28
C VAL A 99 -4.23 -12.47 2.65
N CYS A 100 -4.23 -13.05 3.85
CA CYS A 100 -3.19 -14.00 4.26
C CYS A 100 -3.20 -15.27 3.40
N VAL A 101 -4.38 -15.84 3.14
CA VAL A 101 -4.52 -17.05 2.32
C VAL A 101 -4.12 -16.78 0.87
N LEU A 102 -4.61 -15.69 0.28
CA LEU A 102 -4.28 -15.32 -1.10
C LEU A 102 -2.81 -14.94 -1.27
N ALA A 103 -2.22 -14.23 -0.29
CA ALA A 103 -0.81 -13.88 -0.29
C ALA A 103 0.06 -15.12 -0.19
N ALA A 104 -0.27 -16.07 0.69
CA ALA A 104 0.45 -17.35 0.79
C ALA A 104 0.41 -18.11 -0.54
N GLN A 105 -0.75 -18.18 -1.20
CA GLN A 105 -0.88 -18.80 -2.51
C GLN A 105 -0.05 -18.09 -3.60
N ALA A 106 0.07 -16.77 -3.52
CA ALA A 106 0.89 -15.98 -4.43
C ALA A 106 2.38 -15.96 -4.07
N GLY A 107 2.80 -16.61 -2.97
CA GLY A 107 4.17 -16.53 -2.47
C GLY A 107 4.57 -15.10 -2.04
N ALA A 108 3.64 -14.37 -1.41
CA ALA A 108 3.84 -13.04 -0.87
C ALA A 108 3.68 -13.05 0.66
N ARG A 109 4.54 -12.32 1.37
CA ARG A 109 4.40 -12.12 2.82
C ARG A 109 3.44 -10.97 3.11
N VAL A 110 2.66 -11.07 4.19
CA VAL A 110 1.79 -9.98 4.65
C VAL A 110 2.48 -9.25 5.81
N GLN A 111 2.65 -7.94 5.67
CA GLN A 111 3.18 -7.04 6.70
C GLN A 111 2.01 -6.25 7.28
N VAL A 112 1.63 -6.53 8.53
CA VAL A 112 0.51 -5.85 9.20
C VAL A 112 1.08 -4.70 10.02
N VAL A 113 0.62 -3.49 9.72
CA VAL A 113 1.14 -2.25 10.28
C VAL A 113 0.03 -1.52 11.00
N ASP A 114 0.21 -1.28 12.29
CA ASP A 114 -0.67 -0.43 13.07
C ASP A 114 -0.25 1.03 12.91
N VAL A 115 -1.06 1.83 12.22
CA VAL A 115 -0.84 3.27 12.08
C VAL A 115 -1.82 4.10 12.93
N GLY A 116 -2.86 3.47 13.50
CA GLY A 116 -3.90 4.22 14.20
C GLY A 116 -5.04 3.40 14.80
N ILE A 117 -4.88 2.12 15.12
CA ILE A 117 -5.95 1.32 15.75
C ILE A 117 -6.30 1.93 17.11
N ASP A 118 -7.59 2.05 17.43
CA ASP A 118 -8.09 2.50 18.74
C ASP A 118 -8.04 1.36 19.77
N ALA A 119 -6.81 0.93 20.05
CA ALA A 119 -6.47 -0.09 21.03
C ALA A 119 -5.03 0.11 21.51
N ASP A 120 -4.67 -0.59 22.58
CA ASP A 120 -3.26 -0.76 22.93
C ASP A 120 -2.50 -1.51 21.83
N PRO A 121 -1.17 -1.30 21.71
CA PRO A 121 -0.36 -1.98 20.71
C PRO A 121 -0.56 -3.50 20.76
N LEU A 122 -0.87 -4.06 19.59
CA LEU A 122 -1.17 -5.49 19.44
C LEU A 122 0.13 -6.27 19.13
N PRO A 123 0.38 -7.41 19.79
CA PRO A 123 1.56 -8.23 19.53
C PRO A 123 1.64 -8.69 18.06
N GLY A 124 2.84 -8.60 17.47
CA GLY A 124 3.12 -9.07 16.10
C GLY A 124 2.83 -8.06 14.99
N LEU A 125 2.28 -6.88 15.31
CA LEU A 125 2.10 -5.79 14.34
C LEU A 125 3.33 -4.89 14.35
N ILE A 126 3.67 -4.35 13.18
CA ILE A 126 4.62 -3.24 13.09
C ILE A 126 3.93 -2.00 13.65
N ASN A 127 4.48 -1.40 14.69
CA ASN A 127 3.88 -0.25 15.36
C ASN A 127 4.41 1.07 14.74
N LEU A 128 3.56 1.72 13.95
CA LEU A 128 3.73 3.09 13.46
C LEU A 128 2.59 4.01 13.95
N LYS A 129 1.97 3.66 15.08
CA LYS A 129 0.77 4.32 15.59
C LYS A 129 1.05 5.78 15.94
N VAL A 130 0.31 6.70 15.32
CA VAL A 130 0.39 8.15 15.62
C VAL A 130 -0.69 8.66 16.57
N ALA A 131 -1.81 7.94 16.67
CA ALA A 131 -2.92 8.22 17.58
C ALA A 131 -3.79 6.96 17.76
N ARG A 132 -4.69 6.98 18.73
CA ARG A 132 -5.79 6.01 18.81
C ARG A 132 -6.97 6.53 17.99
N GLY A 133 -7.11 5.99 16.79
CA GLY A 133 -8.08 6.46 15.80
C GLY A 133 -7.76 7.85 15.21
N SER A 134 -8.36 8.15 14.06
CA SER A 134 -8.35 9.50 13.50
C SER A 134 -9.43 10.39 14.13
N GLY A 135 -9.29 11.70 13.98
CA GLY A 135 -10.39 12.65 14.18
C GLY A 135 -11.61 12.32 13.30
N ASN A 136 -12.80 12.71 13.75
CA ASN A 136 -14.03 12.56 12.99
C ASN A 136 -14.10 13.61 11.87
N ILE A 137 -13.96 13.16 10.63
CA ILE A 137 -13.88 14.05 9.45
C ILE A 137 -15.16 14.84 9.18
N ALA A 138 -16.30 14.45 9.76
CA ALA A 138 -17.54 15.22 9.67
C ALA A 138 -17.51 16.48 10.55
N ARG A 139 -16.57 16.58 11.50
CA ARG A 139 -16.51 17.63 12.52
C ARG A 139 -15.18 18.37 12.56
N THR A 140 -14.09 17.68 12.24
CA THR A 140 -12.73 18.21 12.35
C THR A 140 -11.79 17.47 11.39
N ALA A 141 -10.54 17.90 11.29
CA ALA A 141 -9.54 17.17 10.51
C ALA A 141 -9.28 15.77 11.09
N ALA A 142 -9.02 14.79 10.21
CA ALA A 142 -8.63 13.43 10.62
C ALA A 142 -7.35 13.43 11.47
N MET A 143 -6.41 14.32 11.17
CA MET A 143 -5.13 14.48 11.86
C MET A 143 -4.52 15.85 11.51
N SER A 144 -3.51 16.27 12.24
CA SER A 144 -2.68 17.41 11.84
C SER A 144 -1.84 17.08 10.61
N ARG A 145 -1.43 18.11 9.86
CA ARG A 145 -0.49 17.95 8.75
C ARG A 145 0.81 17.27 9.17
N GLN A 146 1.33 17.63 10.35
CA GLN A 146 2.57 17.04 10.88
C GLN A 146 2.42 15.54 11.16
N GLN A 147 1.28 15.10 11.69
CA GLN A 147 0.99 13.67 11.87
C GLN A 147 0.92 12.93 10.53
N ALA A 148 0.28 13.51 9.52
CA ALA A 148 0.23 12.93 8.18
C ALA A 148 1.64 12.77 7.58
N GLU A 149 2.47 13.81 7.65
CA GLU A 149 3.86 13.75 7.18
C GLU A 149 4.69 12.73 7.97
N THR A 150 4.43 12.56 9.27
CA THR A 150 5.10 11.55 10.11
C THR A 150 4.78 10.13 9.65
N VAL A 151 3.49 9.82 9.40
CA VAL A 151 3.08 8.49 8.89
C VAL A 151 3.65 8.24 7.49
N LEU A 152 3.65 9.24 6.61
CA LEU A 152 4.23 9.12 5.27
C LEU A 152 5.72 8.78 5.33
N LEU A 153 6.50 9.51 6.14
CA LEU A 153 7.93 9.25 6.28
C LEU A 153 8.21 7.87 6.87
N ALA A 154 7.49 7.47 7.92
CA ALA A 154 7.69 6.18 8.56
C ALA A 154 7.32 5.00 7.64
N SER A 155 6.23 5.12 6.88
CA SER A 155 5.82 4.09 5.92
C SER A 155 6.75 4.01 4.70
N MET A 156 7.28 5.14 4.22
CA MET A 156 8.33 5.16 3.19
C MET A 156 9.60 4.46 3.66
N GLN A 157 10.03 4.71 4.91
CA GLN A 157 11.20 4.05 5.49
C GLN A 157 10.98 2.54 5.62
N LEU A 158 9.82 2.10 6.12
CA LEU A 158 9.47 0.68 6.18
C LEU A 158 9.52 0.03 4.79
N THR A 159 8.93 0.67 3.78
CA THR A 159 8.89 0.13 2.41
C THR A 159 10.29 0.03 1.80
N ARG A 160 11.15 1.04 2.02
CA ARG A 160 12.55 1.01 1.59
C ARG A 160 13.34 -0.10 2.29
N GLN A 161 13.11 -0.33 3.57
CA GLN A 161 13.74 -1.44 4.29
C GLN A 161 13.31 -2.78 3.69
N LEU A 162 12.02 -2.99 3.44
CA LEU A 162 11.53 -4.21 2.79
C LEU A 162 12.15 -4.42 1.39
N ALA A 163 12.36 -3.34 0.63
CA ALA A 163 13.03 -3.40 -0.67
C ALA A 163 14.52 -3.75 -0.55
N ALA A 164 15.20 -3.22 0.46
CA ALA A 164 16.59 -3.58 0.79
C ALA A 164 16.71 -5.05 1.23
N ASP A 165 15.69 -5.57 1.93
CA ASP A 165 15.57 -6.99 2.31
C ASP A 165 15.21 -7.91 1.13
N GLY A 166 15.12 -7.36 -0.09
CA GLY A 166 14.96 -8.14 -1.32
C GLY A 166 13.58 -8.08 -1.97
N VAL A 167 12.56 -7.48 -1.34
CA VAL A 167 11.21 -7.38 -1.95
C VAL A 167 11.25 -6.60 -3.25
N LYS A 168 10.71 -7.20 -4.32
CA LYS A 168 10.68 -6.63 -5.68
C LYS A 168 9.29 -6.24 -6.17
N ALA A 169 8.25 -6.77 -5.53
CA ALA A 169 6.88 -6.38 -5.81
C ALA A 169 6.09 -6.17 -4.51
N PHE A 170 5.41 -5.02 -4.46
CA PHE A 170 4.63 -4.59 -3.33
C PHE A 170 3.14 -4.58 -3.68
N GLY A 171 2.33 -5.10 -2.76
CA GLY A 171 0.90 -4.87 -2.71
C GLY A 171 0.56 -3.94 -1.54
N VAL A 172 -0.57 -3.26 -1.64
CA VAL A 172 -1.11 -2.43 -0.56
C VAL A 172 -2.45 -3.01 -0.12
N GLY A 173 -2.73 -2.89 1.16
CA GLY A 173 -4.02 -3.20 1.75
C GLY A 173 -4.30 -2.27 2.93
N GLU A 174 -5.54 -2.29 3.38
CA GLU A 174 -5.97 -1.54 4.55
C GLU A 174 -6.85 -2.41 5.44
N LEU A 175 -7.05 -1.94 6.68
CA LEU A 175 -8.08 -2.44 7.58
C LEU A 175 -8.51 -1.30 8.49
N GLY A 176 -9.78 -0.90 8.42
CA GLY A 176 -10.32 0.10 9.33
C GLY A 176 -11.82 0.22 9.23
N MET A 177 -12.52 0.16 10.37
CA MET A 177 -13.95 0.40 10.37
C MET A 177 -14.26 1.85 9.95
N ALA A 178 -15.29 2.01 9.12
CA ALA A 178 -15.75 3.29 8.55
C ALA A 178 -14.79 3.97 7.55
N ASN A 179 -13.72 3.31 7.09
CA ASN A 179 -12.70 3.94 6.26
C ASN A 179 -13.10 4.21 4.79
N THR A 180 -14.18 3.59 4.31
CA THR A 180 -14.73 3.88 2.98
C THR A 180 -15.29 5.29 2.90
N THR A 181 -15.72 5.89 4.02
CA THR A 181 -16.17 7.28 4.10
C THR A 181 -15.05 8.30 3.83
N PRO A 182 -13.88 8.29 4.52
CA PRO A 182 -12.76 9.15 4.14
C PRO A 182 -12.21 8.84 2.75
N ALA A 183 -12.25 7.58 2.29
CA ALA A 183 -11.86 7.24 0.92
C ALA A 183 -12.77 7.95 -0.11
N ALA A 184 -14.09 7.87 0.06
CA ALA A 184 -15.06 8.55 -0.81
C ALA A 184 -14.90 10.08 -0.77
N ALA A 185 -14.71 10.67 0.42
CA ALA A 185 -14.44 12.10 0.56
C ALA A 185 -13.17 12.53 -0.18
N THR A 186 -12.09 11.74 -0.07
CA THR A 186 -10.83 12.00 -0.77
C THR A 186 -11.01 11.94 -2.29
N ILE A 187 -11.70 10.91 -2.78
CA ILE A 187 -12.00 10.76 -4.22
C ILE A 187 -12.83 11.93 -4.73
N SER A 188 -13.89 12.31 -4.01
CA SER A 188 -14.75 13.45 -4.35
C SER A 188 -13.93 14.74 -4.50
N VAL A 189 -13.05 15.04 -3.54
CA VAL A 189 -12.19 16.22 -3.58
C VAL A 189 -11.19 16.17 -4.74
N LEU A 190 -10.50 15.05 -4.94
CA LEU A 190 -9.46 14.94 -5.97
C LEU A 190 -10.02 14.94 -7.40
N THR A 191 -11.24 14.45 -7.58
CA THR A 191 -11.88 14.32 -8.90
C THR A 191 -12.89 15.42 -9.21
N GLY A 192 -13.23 16.26 -8.23
CA GLY A 192 -14.29 17.27 -8.35
C GLY A 192 -15.69 16.68 -8.49
N GLN A 193 -15.86 15.37 -8.27
CA GLN A 193 -17.16 14.68 -8.34
C GLN A 193 -17.92 14.86 -7.04
N ARG A 194 -19.25 14.95 -7.14
CA ARG A 194 -20.12 15.01 -5.96
C ARG A 194 -20.17 13.64 -5.27
N ALA A 195 -20.02 13.65 -3.94
CA ALA A 195 -20.18 12.46 -3.09
C ALA A 195 -21.65 12.00 -3.00
#